data_AF-A0A834GSD7-F1
#
_entry.id   AF-A0A834GSD7-F1
#
_cell.length_a   1.000
_cell.length_b   1.000
_cell.length_c   1.000
_cell.angle_alpha   90.00
_cell.angle_beta   90.00
_cell.angle_gamma   90.00
#
_symmetry.space_group_name_H-M   'P 1'
#
loop_
_entity.id
_entity.type
_entity.pdbx_description
1 polymer ?
#
loop_
_entity_poly.entity_id
_entity_poly.type
_entity_poly.pdbx_seq_one_letter_code
_entity_poly.pdbx_strand_id
1 'polypeptide(L)'
;MGSLHDQDLQKPLLQSEETPPPLTLLLDQSSDNHKEMSDELEKVLSSIDLPFFQRVWPAIWIELKLLWQLAAPAVFVYMVNYVMSMFTQIFSGHLGNLELAAASLGNSGIQSFAYGLMDLQKPLLQSEETPPPPQSPPTLLSDQSSDNHKEVSDELETVLSNTDLSFCQRVRPAIWIELKLMLQLAAPAVFVYMVNYVMSMSTQIFSGHLGNLELAATSLGNSGIQSFAYGLMLGMGSAVETLCGQAYGAKKYPMLGIYLQRSTILLTATGLLVALIYAFSKPILRLLGQSTEISSMAAIFVYGLIPQIFAYAVNFPIQKFLQAQSIVNPSAYIAAATLVIHLVLSWVVVFKLGLGLLGAALMLSFSWWVIVIAQFVYIVLSEKCKYTWAGFSVQAFSGLPGFFKLSVASAVMLCLETWYYQIMVLIAGLLENPEMALDSLSICMTISGFVIMISFGFNAAASVRVSNELGAGHPKSAAFSVVVVNIVSFITSAVSATLVMVFRNVISYAFTEGEAVANAVSDLCPLLAITLLLNGIQPVLSGVAVGCGWQAFVAYVNVGCYYMIGVPLGVLLGFYFKLEAKGIWTGMIGGTVMQTFILIWVTFRTNWTKEVEEAMKRLDKWDDKKEPVLVN
;
A
#
# COMPACT_ATOMS: atom_id res chain seq x y z
N MET A 1 -9.36 6.55 73.45
CA MET A 1 -8.17 5.84 73.97
C MET A 1 -7.92 4.65 73.07
N GLY A 2 -6.87 4.55 72.25
CA GLY A 2 -5.77 5.47 71.94
C GLY A 2 -5.32 5.23 70.49
N SER A 3 -4.91 6.30 69.82
CA SER A 3 -4.32 6.28 68.48
C SER A 3 -2.81 6.11 68.59
N LEU A 4 -2.22 5.21 67.82
CA LEU A 4 -0.78 5.21 67.57
C LEU A 4 -0.56 5.73 66.15
N HIS A 5 0.06 6.89 66.11
CA HIS A 5 0.43 7.67 64.95
C HIS A 5 1.91 7.40 64.65
N ASP A 6 2.24 7.42 63.37
CA ASP A 6 3.57 7.27 62.79
C ASP A 6 4.69 8.02 63.53
N GLN A 7 5.77 7.30 63.82
CA GLN A 7 7.11 7.86 63.94
C GLN A 7 8.10 6.87 63.33
N ASP A 8 8.28 6.97 62.01
CA ASP A 8 9.41 6.34 61.34
C ASP A 8 10.63 7.28 61.36
N LEU A 9 11.75 6.66 61.67
CA LEU A 9 13.05 7.26 61.95
C LEU A 9 13.60 8.09 60.79
N GLN A 10 14.03 9.32 61.13
CA GLN A 10 15.07 10.05 60.41
C GLN A 10 16.41 9.29 60.46
N LYS A 11 16.87 8.81 59.30
CA LYS A 11 18.30 8.65 58.98
C LYS A 11 18.57 9.43 57.68
N PRO A 12 19.63 10.23 57.58
CA PRO A 12 19.92 11.00 56.38
C PRO A 12 20.56 10.08 55.33
N LEU A 13 19.81 9.77 54.26
CA LEU A 13 20.39 9.31 53.01
C LEU A 13 21.00 10.53 52.29
N LEU A 14 22.28 10.77 52.52
CA LEU A 14 23.13 11.44 51.52
C LEU A 14 23.27 10.48 50.34
N GLN A 15 22.25 10.43 49.48
CA GLN A 15 22.44 10.05 48.09
C GLN A 15 22.84 11.32 47.36
N SER A 16 24.03 11.30 46.79
CA SER A 16 24.45 12.23 45.75
C SER A 16 23.33 12.34 44.71
N GLU A 17 22.64 13.47 44.67
CA GLU A 17 22.00 13.92 43.43
C GLU A 17 23.13 14.06 42.42
N GLU A 18 23.40 13.00 41.66
CA GLU A 18 24.01 13.15 40.35
C GLU A 18 23.03 13.99 39.54
N THR A 19 23.23 15.31 39.56
CA THR A 19 22.60 16.21 38.61
C THR A 19 22.85 15.62 37.22
N PRO A 20 21.80 15.34 36.42
CA PRO A 20 21.99 14.82 35.07
C PRO A 20 22.92 15.76 34.31
N PRO A 21 23.86 15.24 33.51
CA PRO A 21 24.85 16.06 32.85
C PRO A 21 24.16 17.16 32.03
N PRO A 22 24.69 18.39 32.04
CA PRO A 22 24.09 19.49 31.28
C PRO A 22 23.98 19.09 29.81
N LEU A 23 22.89 19.50 29.15
CA LEU A 23 22.53 19.09 27.78
C LEU A 23 23.68 19.28 26.77
N THR A 24 24.57 20.25 27.01
CA THR A 24 25.79 20.51 26.24
C THR A 24 26.79 19.36 26.29
N LEU A 25 26.92 18.68 27.44
CA LEU A 25 27.81 17.52 27.62
C LEU A 25 27.29 16.27 26.89
N LEU A 26 25.96 16.09 26.81
CA LEU A 26 25.34 15.00 26.04
C LEU A 26 25.41 15.24 24.52
N LEU A 27 25.31 16.50 24.10
CA LEU A 27 25.48 16.89 22.69
C LEU A 27 26.95 16.78 22.26
N ASP A 28 27.91 17.14 23.11
CA ASP A 28 29.34 16.91 22.85
C ASP A 28 29.66 15.41 22.79
N GLN A 29 29.15 14.59 23.72
CA GLN A 29 29.34 13.13 23.67
C GLN A 29 28.69 12.50 22.42
N SER A 30 27.52 12.98 21.99
CA SER A 30 26.88 12.54 20.74
C SER A 30 27.66 12.96 19.50
N SER A 31 28.23 14.16 19.51
CA SER A 31 29.06 14.70 18.43
C SER A 31 30.38 13.93 18.31
N ASP A 32 31.04 13.66 19.44
CA ASP A 32 32.29 12.90 19.48
C ASP A 32 32.07 11.46 19.03
N ASN A 33 30.99 10.81 19.43
CA ASN A 33 30.68 9.43 19.02
C ASN A 33 30.34 9.33 17.51
N HIS A 34 29.65 10.34 16.97
CA HIS A 34 29.37 10.43 15.53
C HIS A 34 30.66 10.69 14.74
N LYS A 35 31.54 11.54 15.26
CA LYS A 35 32.83 11.84 14.63
C LYS A 35 33.76 10.63 14.67
N GLU A 36 33.80 9.91 15.79
CA GLU A 36 34.59 8.68 15.96
C GLU A 36 34.10 7.57 15.00
N MET A 37 32.78 7.38 14.86
CA MET A 37 32.20 6.45 13.87
C MET A 37 32.44 6.89 12.41
N SER A 38 32.40 8.20 12.13
CA SER A 38 32.71 8.73 10.78
C SER A 38 34.18 8.57 10.42
N ASP A 39 35.09 8.83 11.36
CA ASP A 39 36.53 8.66 11.18
C ASP A 39 36.90 7.17 11.07
N GLU A 40 36.22 6.29 11.81
CA GLU A 40 36.36 4.83 11.69
C GLU A 40 35.86 4.32 10.33
N LEU A 41 34.74 4.86 9.84
CA LEU A 41 34.22 4.58 8.50
C LEU A 41 35.23 4.98 7.41
N GLU A 42 35.77 6.20 7.49
CA GLU A 42 36.75 6.70 6.54
C GLU A 42 38.05 5.90 6.58
N LYS A 43 38.49 5.47 7.76
CA LYS A 43 39.66 4.60 7.95
C LYS A 43 39.45 3.18 7.40
N VAL A 44 38.26 2.61 7.57
CA VAL A 44 37.88 1.32 6.98
C VAL A 44 37.86 1.40 5.45
N LEU A 45 37.30 2.47 4.90
CA LEU A 45 37.20 2.69 3.44
C LEU A 45 38.56 2.98 2.80
N SER A 46 39.43 3.75 3.47
CA SER A 46 40.73 4.16 2.95
C SER A 46 41.87 3.15 3.19
N SER A 47 41.66 2.10 4.00
CA SER A 47 42.71 1.09 4.25
C SER A 47 43.10 0.32 2.98
N ILE A 48 44.38 0.39 2.59
CA ILE A 48 44.88 -0.18 1.32
C ILE A 48 45.23 -1.68 1.48
N ASP A 49 45.46 -2.14 2.72
CA ASP A 49 45.95 -3.49 3.03
C ASP A 49 44.87 -4.58 3.06
N LEU A 50 43.58 -4.22 3.02
CA LEU A 50 42.46 -5.17 3.03
C LEU A 50 41.73 -5.21 1.68
N PRO A 51 41.31 -6.39 1.18
CA PRO A 51 40.49 -6.47 -0.04
C PRO A 51 39.14 -5.76 0.17
N PHE A 52 38.64 -5.10 -0.90
CA PHE A 52 37.43 -4.26 -0.87
C PHE A 52 36.23 -4.87 -0.11
N PHE A 53 35.98 -6.17 -0.32
CA PHE A 53 34.87 -6.89 0.32
C PHE A 53 35.00 -7.03 1.84
N GLN A 54 36.21 -7.01 2.40
CA GLN A 54 36.44 -7.03 3.85
C GLN A 54 36.30 -5.63 4.47
N ARG A 55 36.35 -4.56 3.67
CA ARG A 55 36.09 -3.17 4.10
C ARG A 55 34.62 -2.78 4.06
N VAL A 56 33.87 -3.27 3.06
CA VAL A 56 32.48 -2.88 2.83
C VAL A 56 31.52 -3.35 3.93
N TRP A 57 31.73 -4.55 4.51
CA TRP A 57 30.80 -5.06 5.53
C TRP A 57 30.88 -4.31 6.87
N PRO A 58 32.08 -4.01 7.41
CA PRO A 58 32.21 -3.09 8.55
C PRO A 58 31.70 -1.69 8.21
N ALA A 59 32.01 -1.16 7.03
CA ALA A 59 31.56 0.18 6.61
C ALA A 59 30.02 0.31 6.54
N ILE A 60 29.32 -0.67 5.95
CA ILE A 60 27.85 -0.69 5.93
C ILE A 60 27.29 -0.75 7.35
N TRP A 61 27.90 -1.54 8.24
CA TRP A 61 27.45 -1.63 9.63
C TRP A 61 27.62 -0.33 10.40
N ILE A 62 28.71 0.40 10.16
CA ILE A 62 28.97 1.71 10.77
C ILE A 62 27.99 2.76 10.20
N GLU A 63 27.78 2.77 8.88
CA GLU A 63 26.83 3.67 8.21
C GLU A 63 25.37 3.43 8.63
N LEU A 64 24.97 2.16 8.77
CA LEU A 64 23.62 1.82 9.23
C LEU A 64 23.39 2.23 10.69
N LYS A 65 24.44 2.17 11.53
CA LYS A 65 24.39 2.70 12.90
C LYS A 65 24.33 4.23 12.92
N LEU A 66 25.07 4.92 12.06
CA LEU A 66 25.01 6.39 11.89
C LEU A 66 23.60 6.82 11.47
N LEU A 67 23.03 6.18 10.44
CA LEU A 67 21.68 6.46 9.96
C LEU A 67 20.60 6.14 11.01
N TRP A 68 20.76 5.05 11.76
CA TRP A 68 19.87 4.73 12.85
C TRP A 68 19.96 5.75 13.98
N GLN A 69 21.16 6.19 14.37
CA GLN A 69 21.34 7.23 15.40
C GLN A 69 20.80 8.60 14.96
N LEU A 70 20.84 8.94 13.67
CA LEU A 70 20.26 10.19 13.16
C LEU A 70 18.74 10.12 13.00
N ALA A 71 18.24 9.07 12.35
CA ALA A 71 16.84 9.00 11.93
C ALA A 71 15.93 8.39 13.00
N ALA A 72 16.42 7.46 13.83
CA ALA A 72 15.57 6.82 14.83
C ALA A 72 15.07 7.78 15.91
N PRO A 73 15.87 8.73 16.45
CA PRO A 73 15.35 9.73 17.38
C PRO A 73 14.31 10.64 16.74
N ALA A 74 14.50 11.05 15.47
CA ALA A 74 13.52 11.86 14.77
C ALA A 74 12.21 11.08 14.54
N VAL A 75 12.28 9.87 14.00
CA VAL A 75 11.10 9.01 13.76
C VAL A 75 10.42 8.65 15.08
N PHE A 76 11.17 8.30 16.12
CA PHE A 76 10.63 7.98 17.44
C PHE A 76 9.98 9.22 18.09
N VAL A 77 10.60 10.40 18.01
CA VAL A 77 10.01 11.65 18.51
C VAL A 77 8.75 12.02 17.73
N TYR A 78 8.72 11.86 16.41
CA TYR A 78 7.49 12.09 15.63
C TYR A 78 6.39 11.09 15.98
N MET A 79 6.74 9.81 16.14
CA MET A 79 5.77 8.77 16.50
C MET A 79 5.27 8.94 17.93
N VAL A 80 6.15 9.25 18.89
CA VAL A 80 5.80 9.54 20.29
C VAL A 80 5.00 10.83 20.39
N ASN A 81 5.32 11.89 19.66
CA ASN A 81 4.52 13.12 19.66
C ASN A 81 3.12 12.87 19.07
N TYR A 82 3.03 12.06 18.03
CA TYR A 82 1.73 11.69 17.44
C TYR A 82 0.91 10.82 18.40
N VAL A 83 1.54 9.85 19.05
CA VAL A 83 0.91 8.96 20.03
C VAL A 83 0.55 9.72 21.32
N MET A 84 1.39 10.62 21.82
CA MET A 84 1.10 11.48 22.97
C MET A 84 -0.03 12.46 22.68
N SER A 85 -0.08 13.02 21.46
CA SER A 85 -1.19 13.86 21.01
C SER A 85 -2.49 13.05 20.94
N MET A 86 -2.42 11.83 20.41
CA MET A 86 -3.54 10.90 20.36
C MET A 86 -4.01 10.50 21.77
N PHE A 87 -3.11 10.17 22.70
CA PHE A 87 -3.45 9.85 24.09
C PHE A 87 -4.07 11.05 24.81
N THR A 88 -3.51 12.26 24.63
CA THR A 88 -4.06 13.48 25.23
C THR A 88 -5.46 13.77 24.71
N GLN A 89 -5.73 13.52 23.42
CA GLN A 89 -7.07 13.62 22.83
C GLN A 89 -8.00 12.53 23.34
N ILE A 90 -7.54 11.29 23.46
CA ILE A 90 -8.32 10.17 24.01
C ILE A 90 -8.72 10.45 25.47
N PHE A 91 -7.80 10.89 26.33
CA PHE A 91 -8.10 11.22 27.73
C PHE A 91 -8.95 12.50 27.85
N SER A 92 -8.72 13.52 27.02
CA SER A 92 -9.55 14.72 26.99
C SER A 92 -10.97 14.42 26.50
N GLY A 93 -11.13 13.41 25.63
CA GLY A 93 -12.43 12.88 25.20
C GLY A 93 -13.24 12.24 26.32
N HIS A 94 -12.58 11.69 27.35
CA HIS A 94 -13.27 11.17 28.54
C HIS A 94 -13.70 12.27 29.52
N LEU A 95 -13.14 13.48 29.40
CA LEU A 95 -13.50 14.63 30.24
C LEU A 95 -14.70 15.42 29.68
N GLY A 96 -14.87 15.41 28.36
CA GLY A 96 -16.02 16.03 27.70
C GLY A 96 -15.71 16.55 26.30
N ASN A 97 -16.77 16.82 25.54
CA ASN A 97 -16.66 17.28 24.15
C ASN A 97 -16.00 18.66 24.01
N LEU A 98 -16.07 19.50 25.06
CA LEU A 98 -15.49 20.85 25.07
C LEU A 98 -13.98 20.79 25.32
N GLU A 99 -13.56 19.92 26.24
CA GLU A 99 -12.17 19.64 26.62
C GLU A 99 -11.44 18.95 25.47
N LEU A 100 -12.10 18.01 24.80
CA LEU A 100 -11.62 17.40 23.56
C LEU A 100 -11.44 18.42 22.44
N ALA A 101 -12.42 19.31 22.25
CA ALA A 101 -12.33 20.36 21.23
C ALA A 101 -11.20 21.35 21.54
N ALA A 102 -11.01 21.73 22.82
CA ALA A 102 -9.93 22.60 23.26
C ALA A 102 -8.54 21.93 23.12
N ALA A 103 -8.41 20.66 23.52
CA ALA A 103 -7.17 19.88 23.37
C ALA A 103 -6.82 19.65 21.88
N SER A 104 -7.83 19.40 21.04
CA SER A 104 -7.66 19.27 19.60
C SER A 104 -7.25 20.59 18.94
N LEU A 105 -7.82 21.73 19.36
CA LEU A 105 -7.41 23.05 18.88
C LEU A 105 -5.98 23.41 19.33
N GLY A 106 -5.62 23.09 20.56
CA GLY A 106 -4.28 23.32 21.11
C GLY A 106 -3.20 22.52 20.39
N ASN A 107 -3.40 21.21 20.24
CA ASN A 107 -2.42 20.31 19.61
C ASN A 107 -2.34 20.46 18.09
N SER A 108 -3.48 20.68 17.42
CA SER A 108 -3.51 20.66 15.95
C SER A 108 -3.34 22.05 15.36
N GLY A 109 -3.89 23.07 16.02
CA GLY A 109 -3.92 24.46 15.52
C GLY A 109 -2.73 25.30 15.98
N ILE A 110 -2.52 25.41 17.29
CA ILE A 110 -1.51 26.33 17.84
C ILE A 110 -0.09 25.75 17.70
N GLN A 111 0.08 24.45 17.91
CA GLN A 111 1.39 23.80 17.82
C GLN A 111 1.94 23.76 16.37
N SER A 112 1.10 23.39 15.40
CA SER A 112 1.45 23.39 13.96
C SER A 112 1.76 24.80 13.44
N PHE A 113 1.03 25.81 13.93
CA PHE A 113 1.27 27.21 13.58
C PHE A 113 2.57 27.75 14.21
N ALA A 114 2.87 27.38 15.46
CA ALA A 114 4.11 27.74 16.13
C ALA A 114 5.35 27.12 15.44
N TYR A 115 5.28 25.86 14.99
CA TYR A 115 6.34 25.24 14.20
C TYR A 115 6.55 25.95 12.84
N GLY A 116 5.46 26.36 12.18
CA GLY A 116 5.54 27.13 10.94
C GLY A 116 6.15 28.53 11.12
N LEU A 117 5.98 29.16 12.29
CA LEU A 117 6.59 30.46 12.61
C LEU A 117 8.07 30.36 13.01
N MET A 118 8.48 29.28 13.67
CA MET A 118 9.88 29.07 14.05
C MET A 118 10.80 28.84 12.83
N ASP A 119 10.28 28.30 11.73
CA ASP A 119 11.02 28.09 10.48
C ASP A 119 11.14 29.38 9.62
N LEU A 120 10.36 30.40 9.94
CA LEU A 120 10.33 31.70 9.26
C LEU A 120 11.38 32.70 9.78
N GLN A 121 12.24 32.27 10.73
CA GLN A 121 13.17 33.16 11.43
C GLN A 121 14.65 32.78 11.24
N LYS A 122 15.06 32.42 10.02
CA LYS A 122 16.48 32.48 9.60
C LYS A 122 16.73 33.72 8.73
N PRO A 123 17.63 34.66 9.14
CA PRO A 123 17.84 35.88 8.39
C PRO A 123 18.59 35.64 7.07
N LEU A 124 18.13 36.36 6.04
CA LEU A 124 18.81 36.63 4.78
C LEU A 124 20.15 37.33 5.05
N LEU A 125 21.27 36.66 4.76
CA LEU A 125 22.56 37.32 4.54
C LEU A 125 22.90 37.21 3.05
N GLN A 126 22.92 38.36 2.40
CA GLN A 126 23.43 38.58 1.05
C GLN A 126 24.96 38.38 1.05
N SER A 127 25.48 37.66 0.06
CA SER A 127 26.90 37.68 -0.29
C SER A 127 27.04 38.01 -1.78
N GLU A 128 27.91 38.98 -2.05
CA GLU A 128 28.19 39.67 -3.31
C GLU A 128 28.48 38.74 -4.51
N GLU A 129 28.03 39.19 -5.68
CA GLU A 129 28.31 38.60 -6.99
C GLU A 129 29.76 38.91 -7.44
N THR A 130 30.49 37.87 -7.85
CA THR A 130 31.61 38.00 -8.81
C THR A 130 31.25 37.25 -10.10
N PRO A 131 31.54 37.81 -11.30
CA PRO A 131 31.08 37.24 -12.56
C PRO A 131 31.89 36.00 -12.96
N PRO A 132 31.27 35.00 -13.62
CA PRO A 132 31.97 33.80 -14.07
C PRO A 132 32.78 34.06 -15.35
N PRO A 133 33.87 33.30 -15.58
CA PRO A 133 34.64 33.36 -16.82
C PRO A 133 33.85 32.76 -18.00
N PRO A 134 34.25 33.07 -19.25
CA PRO A 134 33.45 32.76 -20.44
C PRO A 134 33.28 31.24 -20.65
N GLN A 135 32.04 30.85 -20.88
CA GLN A 135 31.61 29.47 -21.15
C GLN A 135 32.13 28.99 -22.51
N SER A 136 32.80 27.84 -22.51
CA SER A 136 32.90 26.95 -23.67
C SER A 136 31.57 26.19 -23.88
N PRO A 137 31.27 25.69 -25.09
CA PRO A 137 29.93 25.24 -25.48
C PRO A 137 29.41 24.08 -24.61
N PRO A 138 28.09 24.00 -24.34
CA PRO A 138 27.55 23.05 -23.40
C PRO A 138 27.65 21.63 -23.96
N THR A 139 28.31 20.76 -23.18
CA THR A 139 28.20 19.32 -23.35
C THR A 139 26.86 18.91 -22.74
N LEU A 140 26.04 18.22 -23.54
CA LEU A 140 24.73 17.68 -23.17
C LEU A 140 24.82 16.91 -21.84
N LEU A 141 24.18 17.43 -20.79
CA LEU A 141 23.87 16.65 -19.58
C LEU A 141 22.68 15.75 -19.92
N SER A 142 22.97 14.48 -20.20
CA SER A 142 21.99 13.41 -20.35
C SER A 142 21.50 12.91 -18.99
N ASP A 143 20.17 12.79 -18.86
CA ASP A 143 19.40 11.79 -18.10
C ASP A 143 20.14 10.94 -17.05
N GLN A 144 20.16 11.37 -15.78
CA GLN A 144 20.75 10.57 -14.69
C GLN A 144 19.77 9.63 -13.96
N SER A 145 18.44 9.80 -14.10
CA SER A 145 17.47 9.01 -13.30
C SER A 145 16.90 7.78 -14.02
N SER A 146 16.83 7.80 -15.35
CA SER A 146 16.42 6.66 -16.19
C SER A 146 17.60 5.72 -16.47
N ASP A 147 18.82 6.25 -16.63
CA ASP A 147 20.02 5.44 -16.82
C ASP A 147 20.42 4.67 -15.53
N ASN A 148 20.22 5.25 -14.34
CA ASN A 148 20.53 4.56 -13.08
C ASN A 148 19.68 3.29 -12.84
N HIS A 149 18.38 3.28 -13.17
CA HIS A 149 17.54 2.07 -13.00
C HIS A 149 17.95 0.95 -13.98
N LYS A 150 18.43 1.34 -15.16
CA LYS A 150 18.85 0.44 -16.23
C LYS A 150 20.22 -0.17 -15.94
N GLU A 151 21.20 0.63 -15.53
CA GLU A 151 22.50 0.11 -15.08
C GLU A 151 22.31 -0.92 -13.96
N VAL A 152 21.42 -0.66 -13.01
CA VAL A 152 21.19 -1.52 -11.85
C VAL A 152 20.38 -2.80 -12.18
N SER A 153 19.45 -2.75 -13.14
CA SER A 153 18.71 -3.95 -13.61
C SER A 153 19.59 -4.85 -14.49
N ASP A 154 20.36 -4.27 -15.43
CA ASP A 154 21.35 -4.99 -16.23
C ASP A 154 22.47 -5.58 -15.33
N GLU A 155 22.86 -4.85 -14.26
CA GLU A 155 23.79 -5.31 -13.23
C GLU A 155 23.28 -6.56 -12.51
N LEU A 156 22.00 -6.60 -12.13
CA LEU A 156 21.41 -7.77 -11.46
C LEU A 156 21.48 -9.02 -12.33
N GLU A 157 21.08 -8.94 -13.61
CA GLU A 157 21.14 -10.09 -14.53
C GLU A 157 22.58 -10.52 -14.76
N THR A 158 23.50 -9.57 -14.86
CA THR A 158 24.93 -9.82 -15.03
C THR A 158 25.53 -10.55 -13.82
N VAL A 159 25.23 -10.08 -12.61
CA VAL A 159 25.69 -10.70 -11.35
C VAL A 159 25.15 -12.11 -11.20
N LEU A 160 23.87 -12.32 -11.51
CA LEU A 160 23.23 -13.65 -11.47
C LEU A 160 23.74 -14.58 -12.58
N SER A 161 24.17 -14.03 -13.72
CA SER A 161 24.66 -14.79 -14.86
C SER A 161 26.14 -15.11 -14.83
N ASN A 162 26.92 -14.39 -14.03
CA ASN A 162 28.35 -14.65 -13.89
C ASN A 162 28.60 -16.08 -13.39
N THR A 163 29.25 -16.93 -14.18
CA THR A 163 29.56 -18.32 -13.82
C THR A 163 30.87 -18.46 -13.06
N ASP A 164 31.68 -17.41 -13.03
CA ASP A 164 33.01 -17.41 -12.41
C ASP A 164 32.93 -17.21 -10.88
N LEU A 165 31.80 -16.71 -10.40
CA LEU A 165 31.52 -16.51 -8.97
C LEU A 165 30.75 -17.70 -8.37
N SER A 166 31.11 -18.06 -7.12
CA SER A 166 30.33 -19.05 -6.36
C SER A 166 28.89 -18.57 -6.11
N PHE A 167 27.97 -19.51 -5.87
CA PHE A 167 26.55 -19.18 -5.61
C PHE A 167 26.38 -18.13 -4.50
N CYS A 168 27.05 -18.29 -3.37
CA CYS A 168 26.98 -17.34 -2.25
C CYS A 168 27.53 -15.95 -2.61
N GLN A 169 28.58 -15.88 -3.42
CA GLN A 169 29.18 -14.61 -3.86
C GLN A 169 28.28 -13.84 -4.83
N ARG A 170 27.39 -14.53 -5.58
CA ARG A 170 26.40 -13.90 -6.47
C ARG A 170 25.15 -13.45 -5.74
N VAL A 171 24.64 -14.32 -4.86
CA VAL A 171 23.35 -14.08 -4.19
C VAL A 171 23.41 -12.86 -3.27
N ARG A 172 24.51 -12.66 -2.52
CA ARG A 172 24.60 -11.54 -1.58
C ARG A 172 24.48 -10.16 -2.25
N PRO A 173 25.29 -9.80 -3.26
CA PRO A 173 25.11 -8.53 -3.97
C PRO A 173 23.77 -8.47 -4.70
N ALA A 174 23.31 -9.57 -5.30
CA ALA A 174 22.00 -9.63 -5.97
C ALA A 174 20.84 -9.32 -5.01
N ILE A 175 20.85 -9.84 -3.77
CA ILE A 175 19.85 -9.52 -2.74
C ILE A 175 19.85 -8.01 -2.47
N TRP A 176 21.03 -7.40 -2.30
CA TRP A 176 21.11 -5.96 -2.02
C TRP A 176 20.61 -5.09 -3.16
N ILE A 177 20.92 -5.46 -4.40
CA ILE A 177 20.42 -4.78 -5.60
C ILE A 177 18.90 -4.89 -5.65
N GLU A 178 18.37 -6.11 -5.57
CA GLU A 178 16.94 -6.35 -5.66
C GLU A 178 16.16 -5.70 -4.52
N LEU A 179 16.68 -5.71 -3.29
CA LEU A 179 16.07 -5.02 -2.15
C LEU A 179 15.91 -3.52 -2.42
N LYS A 180 16.92 -2.86 -2.99
CA LYS A 180 16.85 -1.43 -3.31
C LYS A 180 15.79 -1.16 -4.38
N LEU A 181 15.79 -1.94 -5.47
CA LEU A 181 14.85 -1.80 -6.58
C LEU A 181 13.41 -2.05 -6.11
N MET A 182 13.20 -3.10 -5.33
CA MET A 182 11.91 -3.48 -4.78
C MET A 182 11.41 -2.47 -3.74
N LEU A 183 12.25 -2.02 -2.79
CA LEU A 183 11.83 -1.06 -1.75
C LEU A 183 11.49 0.31 -2.34
N GLN A 184 12.21 0.74 -3.39
CA GLN A 184 11.89 1.97 -4.12
C GLN A 184 10.47 1.96 -4.72
N LEU A 185 9.94 0.77 -5.05
CA LEU A 185 8.58 0.58 -5.54
C LEU A 185 7.58 0.33 -4.40
N ALA A 186 7.90 -0.61 -3.52
CA ALA A 186 7.00 -1.11 -2.50
C ALA A 186 6.67 -0.05 -1.45
N ALA A 187 7.67 0.65 -0.89
CA ALA A 187 7.41 1.57 0.22
C ALA A 187 6.46 2.73 -0.15
N PRO A 188 6.64 3.42 -1.29
CA PRO A 188 5.70 4.45 -1.73
C PRO A 188 4.32 3.87 -2.11
N ALA A 189 4.28 2.67 -2.71
CA ALA A 189 3.02 2.02 -3.04
C ALA A 189 2.21 1.62 -1.78
N VAL A 190 2.87 1.02 -0.78
CA VAL A 190 2.27 0.74 0.54
C VAL A 190 1.70 2.01 1.14
N PHE A 191 2.48 3.10 1.13
CA PHE A 191 2.03 4.38 1.66
C PHE A 191 0.79 4.92 0.93
N VAL A 192 0.76 4.86 -0.40
CA VAL A 192 -0.43 5.27 -1.19
C VAL A 192 -1.66 4.45 -0.82
N TYR A 193 -1.55 3.12 -0.75
CA TYR A 193 -2.69 2.27 -0.39
C TYR A 193 -3.17 2.52 1.04
N MET A 194 -2.25 2.68 2.00
CA MET A 194 -2.57 3.06 3.38
C MET A 194 -3.30 4.39 3.46
N VAL A 195 -2.80 5.43 2.79
CA VAL A 195 -3.44 6.75 2.78
C VAL A 195 -4.84 6.70 2.16
N ASN A 196 -5.00 5.96 1.05
CA ASN A 196 -6.31 5.77 0.42
C ASN A 196 -7.30 5.06 1.35
N TYR A 197 -6.83 4.05 2.09
CA TYR A 197 -7.65 3.37 3.09
C TYR A 197 -8.06 4.32 4.23
N VAL A 198 -7.14 5.14 4.73
CA VAL A 198 -7.43 6.16 5.75
C VAL A 198 -8.42 7.20 5.27
N MET A 199 -8.37 7.64 4.00
CA MET A 199 -9.37 8.56 3.44
C MET A 199 -10.78 7.95 3.52
N SER A 200 -10.97 6.71 3.07
CA SER A 200 -12.28 6.03 3.15
C SER A 200 -12.75 5.84 4.60
N MET A 201 -11.85 5.46 5.52
CA MET A 201 -12.18 5.35 6.94
C MET A 201 -12.57 6.70 7.55
N SER A 202 -11.85 7.78 7.21
CA SER A 202 -12.17 9.10 7.73
C SER A 202 -13.55 9.57 7.28
N THR A 203 -13.94 9.31 6.02
CA THR A 203 -15.31 9.56 5.53
C THR A 203 -16.35 8.81 6.37
N GLN A 204 -16.09 7.54 6.71
CA GLN A 204 -16.97 6.76 7.58
C GLN A 204 -17.06 7.34 8.99
N ILE A 205 -15.94 7.79 9.57
CA ILE A 205 -15.90 8.45 10.87
C ILE A 205 -16.71 9.75 10.85
N PHE A 206 -16.52 10.61 9.83
CA PHE A 206 -17.30 11.84 9.68
C PHE A 206 -18.80 11.56 9.58
N SER A 207 -19.20 10.57 8.78
CA SER A 207 -20.60 10.15 8.69
C SER A 207 -21.13 9.58 10.02
N GLY A 208 -20.30 8.90 10.81
CA GLY A 208 -20.71 8.37 12.11
C GLY A 208 -21.09 9.44 13.13
N HIS A 209 -20.47 10.62 13.04
CA HIS A 209 -20.83 11.77 13.87
C HIS A 209 -22.15 12.43 13.44
N LEU A 210 -22.69 12.12 12.26
CA LEU A 210 -24.03 12.57 11.86
C LEU A 210 -25.12 11.71 12.51
N GLY A 211 -24.85 10.43 12.72
CA GLY A 211 -25.78 9.50 13.36
C GLY A 211 -25.50 8.03 13.03
N ASN A 212 -26.16 7.15 13.77
CA ASN A 212 -25.99 5.69 13.61
C ASN A 212 -26.50 5.18 12.26
N LEU A 213 -27.54 5.82 11.71
CA LEU A 213 -28.11 5.44 10.41
C LEU A 213 -27.16 5.83 9.27
N GLU A 214 -26.52 6.99 9.36
CA GLU A 214 -25.51 7.51 8.44
C GLU A 214 -24.23 6.68 8.48
N LEU A 215 -23.81 6.24 9.69
CA LEU A 215 -22.72 5.29 9.86
C LEU A 215 -23.00 3.97 9.15
N ALA A 216 -24.18 3.39 9.38
CA ALA A 216 -24.60 2.14 8.76
C ALA A 216 -24.68 2.27 7.23
N ALA A 217 -25.24 3.37 6.73
CA ALA A 217 -25.32 3.68 5.31
C ALA A 217 -23.92 3.83 4.67
N THR A 218 -23.00 4.52 5.34
CA THR A 218 -21.63 4.73 4.86
C THR A 218 -20.84 3.43 4.89
N SER A 219 -20.99 2.61 5.94
CA SER A 219 -20.35 1.29 6.02
C SER A 219 -20.82 0.38 4.88
N LEU A 220 -22.13 0.32 4.63
CA LEU A 220 -22.70 -0.46 3.53
C LEU A 220 -22.24 0.07 2.16
N GLY A 221 -22.13 1.39 2.02
CA GLY A 221 -21.61 2.07 0.84
C GLY A 221 -20.12 1.81 0.58
N ASN A 222 -19.25 2.06 1.56
CA ASN A 222 -17.79 1.90 1.44
C ASN A 222 -17.38 0.41 1.43
N SER A 223 -17.74 -0.33 2.46
CA SER A 223 -17.27 -1.71 2.65
C SER A 223 -17.94 -2.69 1.69
N GLY A 224 -19.18 -2.42 1.27
CA GLY A 224 -19.92 -3.25 0.31
C GLY A 224 -19.79 -2.76 -1.13
N ILE A 225 -20.53 -1.70 -1.47
CA ILE A 225 -20.76 -1.28 -2.85
C ILE A 225 -19.50 -0.65 -3.50
N GLN A 226 -18.74 0.15 -2.76
CA GLN A 226 -17.49 0.76 -3.21
C GLN A 226 -16.37 -0.26 -3.34
N SER A 227 -16.20 -1.16 -2.36
CA SER A 227 -15.23 -2.26 -2.44
C SER A 227 -15.37 -3.07 -3.74
N PHE A 228 -16.60 -3.34 -4.17
CA PHE A 228 -16.87 -4.00 -5.46
C PHE A 228 -16.31 -3.21 -6.64
N ALA A 229 -16.65 -1.92 -6.74
CA ALA A 229 -16.18 -1.07 -7.83
C ALA A 229 -14.66 -0.87 -7.80
N TYR A 230 -14.08 -0.69 -6.61
CA TYR A 230 -12.65 -0.54 -6.41
C TYR A 230 -11.90 -1.80 -6.86
N GLY A 231 -12.32 -2.99 -6.42
CA GLY A 231 -11.70 -4.27 -6.80
C GLY A 231 -11.79 -4.54 -8.30
N LEU A 232 -12.96 -4.30 -8.90
CA LEU A 232 -13.16 -4.44 -10.35
C LEU A 232 -12.24 -3.51 -11.15
N MET A 233 -12.20 -2.22 -10.78
CA MET A 233 -11.40 -1.20 -11.48
C MET A 233 -9.90 -1.41 -11.27
N LEU A 234 -9.47 -1.76 -10.06
CA LEU A 234 -8.09 -2.11 -9.76
C LEU A 234 -7.63 -3.31 -10.59
N GLY A 235 -8.44 -4.36 -10.65
CA GLY A 235 -8.13 -5.57 -11.41
C GLY A 235 -8.14 -5.33 -12.92
N MET A 236 -9.10 -4.57 -13.46
CA MET A 236 -9.07 -4.18 -14.87
C MET A 236 -7.84 -3.33 -15.21
N GLY A 237 -7.43 -2.45 -14.30
CA GLY A 237 -6.27 -1.58 -14.44
C GLY A 237 -4.93 -2.32 -14.37
N SER A 238 -4.84 -3.46 -13.66
CA SER A 238 -3.57 -4.19 -13.49
C SER A 238 -3.04 -4.80 -14.79
N ALA A 239 -3.87 -4.99 -15.81
CA ALA A 239 -3.41 -5.35 -17.16
C ALA A 239 -2.43 -4.30 -17.75
N VAL A 240 -2.52 -3.04 -17.32
CA VAL A 240 -1.56 -1.98 -17.66
C VAL A 240 -0.20 -2.26 -17.06
N GLU A 241 -0.11 -2.83 -15.85
CA GLU A 241 1.20 -3.19 -15.26
C GLU A 241 1.93 -4.20 -16.13
N THR A 242 1.23 -5.27 -16.57
CA THR A 242 1.81 -6.27 -17.46
C THR A 242 2.34 -5.62 -18.75
N LEU A 243 1.51 -4.83 -19.43
CA LEU A 243 1.81 -4.32 -20.76
C LEU A 243 2.80 -3.15 -20.71
N CYS A 244 2.60 -2.18 -19.81
CA CYS A 244 3.53 -1.08 -19.61
C CYS A 244 4.86 -1.57 -19.05
N GLY A 245 4.87 -2.49 -18.10
CA GLY A 245 6.12 -2.99 -17.51
C GLY A 245 6.96 -3.75 -18.52
N GLN A 246 6.34 -4.68 -19.27
CA GLN A 246 7.04 -5.38 -20.35
C GLN A 246 7.51 -4.43 -21.45
N ALA A 247 6.70 -3.45 -21.83
CA ALA A 247 7.10 -2.47 -22.84
C ALA A 247 8.22 -1.54 -22.34
N TYR A 248 8.21 -1.20 -21.05
CA TYR A 248 9.26 -0.41 -20.42
C TYR A 248 10.59 -1.17 -20.41
N GLY A 249 10.57 -2.44 -19.97
CA GLY A 249 11.74 -3.33 -20.03
C GLY A 249 12.28 -3.49 -21.45
N ALA A 250 11.40 -3.63 -22.44
CA ALA A 250 11.76 -3.73 -23.86
C ALA A 250 12.07 -2.37 -24.53
N LYS A 251 12.10 -1.27 -23.76
CA LYS A 251 12.39 0.10 -24.23
C LYS A 251 11.42 0.62 -25.30
N LYS A 252 10.21 0.07 -25.37
CA LYS A 252 9.10 0.55 -26.22
C LYS A 252 8.34 1.68 -25.52
N TYR A 253 9.05 2.73 -25.10
CA TYR A 253 8.52 3.80 -24.24
C TYR A 253 7.22 4.46 -24.74
N PRO A 254 7.07 4.81 -26.03
CA PRO A 254 5.85 5.46 -26.51
C PRO A 254 4.58 4.61 -26.33
N MET A 255 4.71 3.28 -26.28
CA MET A 255 3.57 2.38 -26.13
C MET A 255 2.93 2.46 -24.75
N LEU A 256 3.65 2.90 -23.72
CA LEU A 256 3.11 3.04 -22.37
C LEU A 256 1.94 4.04 -22.34
N GLY A 257 2.09 5.19 -23.01
CA GLY A 257 1.03 6.19 -23.13
C GLY A 257 -0.18 5.67 -23.91
N ILE A 258 0.03 4.79 -24.89
CA ILE A 258 -1.06 4.15 -25.65
C ILE A 258 -1.81 3.15 -24.77
N TYR A 259 -1.11 2.32 -23.99
CA TYR A 259 -1.75 1.38 -23.06
C TYR A 259 -2.53 2.09 -21.95
N LEU A 260 -2.00 3.19 -21.41
CA LEU A 260 -2.71 4.07 -20.47
C LEU A 260 -4.06 4.50 -21.05
N GLN A 261 -4.06 5.04 -22.28
CA GLN A 261 -5.26 5.54 -22.93
C GLN A 261 -6.25 4.41 -23.24
N ARG A 262 -5.79 3.28 -23.78
CA ARG A 262 -6.60 2.07 -24.03
C ARG A 262 -7.32 1.61 -22.76
N SER A 263 -6.57 1.52 -21.66
CA SER A 263 -7.12 1.12 -20.37
C SER A 263 -8.15 2.13 -19.86
N THR A 264 -7.83 3.43 -19.92
CA THR A 264 -8.74 4.49 -19.48
C THR A 264 -10.07 4.45 -20.24
N ILE A 265 -10.05 4.26 -21.56
CA ILE A 265 -11.25 4.11 -22.39
C ILE A 265 -12.08 2.92 -21.91
N LEU A 266 -11.42 1.77 -21.70
CA LEU A 266 -12.09 0.54 -21.32
C LEU A 266 -12.68 0.60 -19.91
N LEU A 267 -11.91 1.08 -18.93
CA LEU A 267 -12.38 1.24 -17.55
C LEU A 267 -13.49 2.29 -17.46
N THR A 268 -13.46 3.34 -18.27
CA THR A 268 -14.56 4.33 -18.35
C THR A 268 -15.84 3.68 -18.87
N ALA A 269 -15.74 2.85 -19.91
CA ALA A 269 -16.88 2.08 -20.43
C ALA A 269 -17.44 1.11 -19.37
N THR A 270 -16.58 0.40 -18.65
CA THR A 270 -17.00 -0.41 -17.49
C THR A 270 -17.63 0.46 -16.39
N GLY A 271 -17.08 1.66 -16.16
CA GLY A 271 -17.56 2.60 -15.16
C GLY A 271 -19.00 3.05 -15.41
N LEU A 272 -19.41 3.20 -16.68
CA LEU A 272 -20.80 3.46 -17.03
C LEU A 272 -21.73 2.32 -16.59
N LEU A 273 -21.32 1.06 -16.73
CA LEU A 273 -22.09 -0.09 -16.27
C LEU A 273 -22.19 -0.13 -14.74
N VAL A 274 -21.08 0.15 -14.04
CA VAL A 274 -21.06 0.21 -12.57
C VAL A 274 -21.90 1.38 -12.05
N ALA A 275 -21.86 2.54 -12.71
CA ALA A 275 -22.67 3.70 -12.37
C ALA A 275 -24.18 3.40 -12.51
N LEU A 276 -24.57 2.60 -13.51
CA LEU A 276 -25.95 2.13 -13.64
C LEU A 276 -26.35 1.26 -12.43
N ILE A 277 -25.47 0.35 -12.00
CA ILE A 277 -25.71 -0.46 -10.78
C ILE A 277 -25.87 0.46 -9.55
N TYR A 278 -25.04 1.50 -9.43
CA TYR A 278 -25.11 2.46 -8.33
C TYR A 278 -26.43 3.24 -8.33
N ALA A 279 -26.93 3.62 -9.51
CA ALA A 279 -28.23 4.29 -9.65
C ALA A 279 -29.39 3.42 -9.12
N PHE A 280 -29.29 2.10 -9.26
CA PHE A 280 -30.25 1.13 -8.74
C PHE A 280 -29.89 0.58 -7.34
N SER A 281 -28.97 1.21 -6.61
CA SER A 281 -28.56 0.77 -5.27
C SER A 281 -29.74 0.61 -4.29
N LYS A 282 -30.68 1.57 -4.24
CA LYS A 282 -31.87 1.48 -3.36
C LYS A 282 -32.71 0.22 -3.60
N PRO A 283 -33.22 -0.05 -4.82
CA PRO A 283 -34.00 -1.27 -5.05
C PRO A 283 -33.17 -2.55 -4.89
N ILE A 284 -31.88 -2.54 -5.24
CA ILE A 284 -30.99 -3.70 -5.02
C ILE A 284 -30.87 -4.00 -3.52
N LEU A 285 -30.61 -3.00 -2.68
CA LEU A 285 -30.48 -3.17 -1.25
C LEU A 285 -31.80 -3.66 -0.62
N ARG A 286 -32.94 -3.15 -1.08
CA ARG A 286 -34.26 -3.66 -0.64
C ARG A 286 -34.48 -5.12 -1.05
N LEU A 287 -34.06 -5.50 -2.25
CA LEU A 287 -34.12 -6.90 -2.71
C LEU A 287 -33.25 -7.82 -1.86
N LEU A 288 -32.09 -7.32 -1.40
CA LEU A 288 -31.20 -8.00 -0.46
C LEU A 288 -31.71 -8.01 0.99
N GLY A 289 -32.93 -7.53 1.25
CA GLY A 289 -33.59 -7.59 2.55
C GLY A 289 -33.32 -6.41 3.49
N GLN A 290 -32.64 -5.35 3.02
CA GLN A 290 -32.41 -4.16 3.84
C GLN A 290 -33.70 -3.35 4.06
N SER A 291 -33.80 -2.71 5.22
CA SER A 291 -34.95 -1.85 5.55
C SER A 291 -35.06 -0.66 4.59
N THR A 292 -36.27 -0.10 4.45
CA THR A 292 -36.51 1.06 3.58
C THR A 292 -35.66 2.27 3.99
N GLU A 293 -35.41 2.45 5.28
CA GLU A 293 -34.62 3.54 5.83
C GLU A 293 -33.14 3.38 5.50
N ILE A 294 -32.54 2.22 5.81
CA ILE A 294 -31.13 1.92 5.53
C ILE A 294 -30.87 1.96 4.02
N SER A 295 -31.73 1.32 3.22
CA SER A 295 -31.59 1.32 1.75
C SER A 295 -31.73 2.71 1.13
N SER A 296 -32.55 3.59 1.70
CA SER A 296 -32.66 4.98 1.22
C SER A 296 -31.41 5.78 1.59
N MET A 297 -30.91 5.62 2.82
CA MET A 297 -29.75 6.35 3.29
C MET A 297 -28.45 5.90 2.59
N ALA A 298 -28.26 4.59 2.45
CA ALA A 298 -27.15 4.02 1.68
C ALA A 298 -27.17 4.45 0.22
N ALA A 299 -28.35 4.55 -0.40
CA ALA A 299 -28.45 5.04 -1.78
C ALA A 299 -28.00 6.49 -1.93
N ILE A 300 -28.35 7.38 -0.99
CA ILE A 300 -27.86 8.78 -1.00
C ILE A 300 -26.33 8.81 -1.00
N PHE A 301 -25.71 8.02 -0.13
CA PHE A 301 -24.25 7.92 -0.06
C PHE A 301 -23.67 7.36 -1.36
N VAL A 302 -24.22 6.26 -1.89
CA VAL A 302 -23.77 5.62 -3.14
C VAL A 302 -23.91 6.54 -4.34
N TYR A 303 -24.96 7.36 -4.41
CA TYR A 303 -25.11 8.36 -5.47
C TYR A 303 -23.98 9.40 -5.44
N GLY A 304 -23.56 9.81 -4.24
CA GLY A 304 -22.39 10.69 -4.06
C GLY A 304 -21.06 10.04 -4.47
N LEU A 305 -20.98 8.71 -4.56
CA LEU A 305 -19.81 7.96 -5.03
C LEU A 305 -19.77 7.73 -6.54
N ILE A 306 -20.82 8.07 -7.30
CA ILE A 306 -20.82 7.87 -8.77
C ILE A 306 -19.62 8.57 -9.46
N PRO A 307 -19.26 9.83 -9.13
CA PRO A 307 -18.09 10.47 -9.73
C PRO A 307 -16.78 9.77 -9.40
N GLN A 308 -16.70 9.09 -8.25
CA GLN A 308 -15.52 8.31 -7.83
C GLN A 308 -15.22 7.14 -8.77
N ILE A 309 -16.24 6.49 -9.33
CA ILE A 309 -16.07 5.38 -10.28
C ILE A 309 -15.21 5.82 -11.48
N PHE A 310 -15.49 7.02 -12.01
CA PHE A 310 -14.75 7.57 -13.13
C PHE A 310 -13.36 8.05 -12.71
N ALA A 311 -13.20 8.55 -11.48
CA ALA A 311 -11.88 8.82 -10.93
C ALA A 311 -11.03 7.53 -10.84
N TYR A 312 -11.60 6.41 -10.40
CA TYR A 312 -10.94 5.11 -10.42
C TYR A 312 -10.55 4.65 -11.83
N ALA A 313 -11.46 4.82 -12.79
CA ALA A 313 -11.23 4.43 -14.18
C ALA A 313 -10.01 5.14 -14.80
N VAL A 314 -9.69 6.35 -14.35
CA VAL A 314 -8.53 7.11 -14.80
C VAL A 314 -7.31 6.90 -13.88
N ASN A 315 -7.52 6.85 -12.56
CA ASN A 315 -6.45 6.75 -11.58
C ASN A 315 -5.69 5.43 -11.68
N PHE A 316 -6.37 4.28 -11.80
CA PHE A 316 -5.66 3.00 -11.81
C PHE A 316 -4.71 2.88 -13.00
N PRO A 317 -5.12 3.17 -14.25
CA PRO A 317 -4.18 3.22 -15.39
C PRO A 317 -3.01 4.17 -15.14
N ILE A 318 -3.26 5.38 -14.62
CA ILE A 318 -2.22 6.38 -14.33
C ILE A 318 -1.21 5.83 -13.32
N GLN A 319 -1.69 5.25 -12.22
CA GLN A 319 -0.81 4.65 -11.22
C GLN A 319 0.03 3.53 -11.82
N LYS A 320 -0.56 2.66 -12.66
CA LYS A 320 0.17 1.54 -13.27
C LYS A 320 1.19 2.00 -14.30
N PHE A 321 0.87 3.06 -15.06
CA PHE A 321 1.81 3.73 -15.96
C PHE A 321 3.02 4.30 -15.22
N LEU A 322 2.79 5.00 -14.11
CA LEU A 322 3.86 5.58 -13.29
C LEU A 322 4.68 4.49 -12.57
N GLN A 323 4.01 3.48 -12.02
CA GLN A 323 4.63 2.34 -11.33
C GLN A 323 5.53 1.53 -12.26
N ALA A 324 5.10 1.24 -13.49
CA ALA A 324 5.91 0.51 -14.48
C ALA A 324 7.28 1.17 -14.76
N GLN A 325 7.37 2.49 -14.60
CA GLN A 325 8.58 3.28 -14.81
C GLN A 325 9.37 3.53 -13.51
N SER A 326 8.97 2.93 -12.39
CA SER A 326 9.52 3.21 -11.05
C SER A 326 9.32 4.66 -10.57
N ILE A 327 8.29 5.36 -11.08
CA ILE A 327 7.96 6.74 -10.71
C ILE A 327 6.82 6.73 -9.68
N VAL A 328 7.10 6.30 -8.45
CA VAL A 328 6.05 6.08 -7.43
C VAL A 328 5.96 7.16 -6.34
N ASN A 329 7.06 7.88 -6.07
CA ASN A 329 7.09 8.93 -5.05
C ASN A 329 6.08 10.06 -5.29
N PRO A 330 5.87 10.57 -6.53
CA PRO A 330 4.87 11.61 -6.77
C PRO A 330 3.47 11.19 -6.32
N SER A 331 3.06 9.95 -6.60
CA SER A 331 1.75 9.44 -6.16
C SER A 331 1.64 9.40 -4.64
N ALA A 332 2.71 9.08 -3.91
CA ALA A 332 2.73 9.11 -2.45
C ALA A 332 2.55 10.54 -1.89
N TYR A 333 3.28 11.52 -2.41
CA TYR A 333 3.13 12.92 -1.98
C TYR A 333 1.75 13.48 -2.31
N ILE A 334 1.22 13.18 -3.49
CA ILE A 334 -0.13 13.59 -3.91
C ILE A 334 -1.18 12.96 -2.98
N ALA A 335 -1.06 11.67 -2.65
CA ALA A 335 -1.98 11.01 -1.73
C ALA A 335 -1.94 11.65 -0.34
N ALA A 336 -0.75 11.90 0.22
CA ALA A 336 -0.61 12.56 1.53
C ALA A 336 -1.25 13.96 1.55
N ALA A 337 -0.95 14.79 0.55
CA ALA A 337 -1.54 16.13 0.45
C ALA A 337 -3.06 16.06 0.30
N THR A 338 -3.55 15.10 -0.51
CA THR A 338 -4.99 14.90 -0.69
C THR A 338 -5.67 14.48 0.61
N LEU A 339 -5.04 13.63 1.43
CA LEU A 339 -5.60 13.24 2.73
C LEU A 339 -5.80 14.46 3.63
N VAL A 340 -4.82 15.36 3.72
CA VAL A 340 -4.95 16.59 4.52
C VAL A 340 -6.10 17.46 3.99
N ILE A 341 -6.17 17.66 2.67
CA ILE A 341 -7.26 18.40 2.02
C ILE A 341 -8.61 17.71 2.31
N HIS A 342 -8.68 16.39 2.21
CA HIS A 342 -9.87 15.59 2.43
C HIS A 342 -10.40 15.74 3.86
N LEU A 343 -9.54 15.67 4.88
CA LEU A 343 -9.94 15.80 6.28
C LEU A 343 -10.51 17.20 6.57
N VAL A 344 -9.82 18.24 6.12
CA VAL A 344 -10.25 19.64 6.34
C VAL A 344 -11.56 19.92 5.60
N LEU A 345 -11.63 19.57 4.31
CA LEU A 345 -12.81 19.86 3.51
C LEU A 345 -14.00 18.98 3.90
N SER A 346 -13.79 17.73 4.32
CA SER A 346 -14.86 16.88 4.85
C SER A 346 -15.47 17.49 6.10
N TRP A 347 -14.64 17.98 7.03
CA TRP A 347 -15.15 18.67 8.22
C TRP A 347 -15.98 19.91 7.87
N VAL A 348 -15.51 20.74 6.93
CA VAL A 348 -16.25 21.93 6.46
C VAL A 348 -17.57 21.54 5.79
N VAL A 349 -17.54 20.63 4.82
CA VAL A 349 -18.71 20.23 4.03
C VAL A 349 -19.77 19.54 4.89
N VAL A 350 -19.35 18.62 5.75
CA VAL A 350 -20.26 17.83 6.58
C VAL A 350 -20.85 18.68 7.71
N PHE A 351 -20.03 19.39 8.48
CA PHE A 351 -20.49 20.05 9.70
C PHE A 351 -20.75 21.55 9.58
N LYS A 352 -20.03 22.28 8.72
CA LYS A 352 -20.22 23.74 8.58
C LYS A 352 -21.23 24.09 7.51
N LEU A 353 -21.19 23.40 6.36
CA LEU A 353 -22.14 23.60 5.27
C LEU A 353 -23.41 22.73 5.43
N GLY A 354 -23.39 21.74 6.33
CA GLY A 354 -24.56 20.91 6.63
C GLY A 354 -25.00 20.03 5.45
N LEU A 355 -24.09 19.67 4.55
CA LEU A 355 -24.40 18.82 3.39
C LEU A 355 -24.59 17.33 3.75
N GLY A 356 -24.38 16.99 5.03
CA GLY A 356 -24.68 15.69 5.61
C GLY A 356 -23.98 14.53 4.89
N LEU A 357 -24.68 13.40 4.79
CA LEU A 357 -24.16 12.16 4.24
C LEU A 357 -23.78 12.26 2.75
N LEU A 358 -24.57 12.99 1.95
CA LEU A 358 -24.27 13.22 0.54
C LEU A 358 -22.98 14.05 0.40
N GLY A 359 -22.80 15.07 1.26
CA GLY A 359 -21.59 15.87 1.32
C GLY A 359 -20.34 15.04 1.62
N ALA A 360 -20.43 14.10 2.56
CA ALA A 360 -19.33 13.18 2.89
C ALA A 360 -18.92 12.33 1.67
N ALA A 361 -19.90 11.72 0.98
CA ALA A 361 -19.65 10.92 -0.22
C ALA A 361 -19.04 11.74 -1.39
N LEU A 362 -19.59 12.94 -1.63
CA LEU A 362 -19.09 13.83 -2.69
C LEU A 362 -17.68 14.33 -2.39
N MET A 363 -17.33 14.58 -1.13
CA MET A 363 -15.98 14.99 -0.75
C MET A 363 -14.97 13.87 -0.97
N LEU A 364 -15.35 12.62 -0.68
CA LEU A 364 -14.54 11.46 -1.01
C LEU A 364 -14.33 11.35 -2.53
N SER A 365 -15.40 11.45 -3.32
CA SER A 365 -15.32 11.50 -4.78
C SER A 365 -14.41 12.62 -5.30
N PHE A 366 -14.53 13.82 -4.73
CA PHE A 366 -13.70 14.97 -5.07
C PHE A 366 -12.22 14.72 -4.80
N SER A 367 -11.91 14.09 -3.67
CA SER A 367 -10.52 13.77 -3.27
C SER A 367 -9.84 12.83 -4.27
N TRP A 368 -10.58 11.83 -4.77
CA TRP A 368 -10.08 10.97 -5.84
C TRP A 368 -9.83 11.72 -7.16
N TRP A 369 -10.66 12.70 -7.50
CA TRP A 369 -10.42 13.57 -8.66
C TRP A 369 -9.21 14.49 -8.48
N VAL A 370 -8.98 15.01 -7.27
CA VAL A 370 -7.75 15.76 -6.96
C VAL A 370 -6.52 14.89 -7.23
N ILE A 371 -6.53 13.63 -6.80
CA ILE A 371 -5.46 12.66 -7.06
C ILE A 371 -5.26 12.43 -8.57
N VAL A 372 -6.35 12.20 -9.31
CA VAL A 372 -6.31 11.99 -10.77
C VAL A 372 -5.69 13.19 -11.48
N ILE A 373 -6.19 14.40 -11.18
CA ILE A 373 -5.76 15.63 -11.85
C ILE A 373 -4.29 15.90 -11.52
N ALA A 374 -3.89 15.80 -10.25
CA ALA A 374 -2.51 16.04 -9.83
C ALA A 374 -1.53 15.04 -10.47
N GLN A 375 -1.89 13.75 -10.53
CA GLN A 375 -1.04 12.75 -11.19
C GLN A 375 -0.98 12.96 -12.71
N PHE A 376 -2.08 13.33 -13.35
CA PHE A 376 -2.07 13.60 -14.79
C PHE A 376 -1.26 14.86 -15.13
N VAL A 377 -1.40 15.93 -14.34
CA VAL A 377 -0.55 17.13 -14.46
C VAL A 377 0.93 16.76 -14.32
N TYR A 378 1.27 15.90 -13.36
CA TYR A 378 2.64 15.39 -13.23
C TYR A 378 3.12 14.65 -14.48
N ILE A 379 2.29 13.77 -15.07
CA ILE A 379 2.63 13.04 -16.31
C ILE A 379 2.92 14.01 -17.47
N VAL A 380 2.12 15.06 -17.61
CA VAL A 380 2.24 16.00 -18.74
C VAL A 380 3.42 16.96 -18.56
N LEU A 381 3.73 17.37 -17.33
CA LEU A 381 4.76 18.39 -17.05
C LEU A 381 6.14 17.82 -16.71
N SER A 382 6.23 16.57 -16.27
CA SER A 382 7.50 15.98 -15.82
C SER A 382 8.36 15.52 -17.00
N GLU A 383 9.63 15.94 -17.03
CA GLU A 383 10.61 15.45 -18.00
C GLU A 383 10.76 13.92 -17.95
N LYS A 384 10.53 13.29 -16.79
CA LYS A 384 10.61 11.82 -16.64
C LYS A 384 9.59 11.07 -17.49
N CYS A 385 8.45 11.68 -17.81
CA CYS A 385 7.38 11.05 -18.58
C CYS A 385 7.39 11.46 -20.05
N LYS A 386 8.34 12.29 -20.49
CA LYS A 386 8.36 12.87 -21.84
C LYS A 386 8.47 11.83 -22.96
N TYR A 387 9.21 10.76 -22.74
CA TYR A 387 9.38 9.67 -23.72
C TYR A 387 8.26 8.63 -23.67
N THR A 388 7.53 8.57 -22.55
CA THR A 388 6.47 7.58 -22.32
C THR A 388 5.08 8.14 -22.56
N TRP A 389 4.92 9.47 -22.51
CA TRP A 389 3.71 10.20 -22.82
C TRP A 389 3.92 11.16 -24.02
N ALA A 390 3.53 10.70 -25.21
CA ALA A 390 3.58 11.50 -26.44
C ALA A 390 2.27 12.28 -26.73
N GLY A 391 1.36 12.36 -25.75
CA GLY A 391 0.03 12.95 -25.90
C GLY A 391 -1.05 11.95 -26.35
N PHE A 392 -2.25 12.48 -26.61
CA PHE A 392 -3.39 11.68 -27.01
C PHE A 392 -3.22 11.14 -28.44
N SER A 393 -3.59 9.87 -28.64
CA SER A 393 -3.42 9.19 -29.93
C SER A 393 -4.65 8.37 -30.29
N VAL A 394 -5.04 8.38 -31.57
CA VAL A 394 -6.12 7.55 -32.11
C VAL A 394 -5.79 6.06 -32.01
N GLN A 395 -4.51 5.69 -31.91
CA GLN A 395 -4.06 4.32 -31.68
C GLN A 395 -4.59 3.75 -30.34
N ALA A 396 -5.04 4.61 -29.42
CA ALA A 396 -5.73 4.19 -28.21
C ALA A 396 -7.04 3.41 -28.48
N PHE A 397 -7.63 3.53 -29.67
CA PHE A 397 -8.84 2.81 -30.06
C PHE A 397 -8.56 1.52 -30.85
N SER A 398 -7.30 1.21 -31.17
CA SER A 398 -6.93 -0.04 -31.84
C SER A 398 -6.64 -1.16 -30.83
N GLY A 399 -6.87 -2.42 -31.23
CA GLY A 399 -6.53 -3.60 -30.42
C GLY A 399 -7.36 -3.80 -29.14
N LEU A 400 -8.45 -3.05 -28.94
CA LEU A 400 -9.28 -3.09 -27.74
C LEU A 400 -9.81 -4.49 -27.37
N PRO A 401 -10.26 -5.36 -28.30
CA PRO A 401 -10.76 -6.69 -27.92
C PRO A 401 -9.71 -7.57 -27.21
N GLY A 402 -8.44 -7.48 -27.65
CA GLY A 402 -7.35 -8.21 -27.02
C GLY A 402 -7.01 -7.66 -25.62
N PHE A 403 -7.07 -6.33 -25.48
CA PHE A 403 -6.79 -5.63 -24.22
C PHE A 403 -7.89 -5.92 -23.20
N PHE A 404 -9.14 -5.89 -23.67
CA PHE A 404 -10.31 -6.23 -22.88
C PHE A 404 -10.22 -7.65 -22.30
N LYS A 405 -9.81 -8.65 -23.10
CA LYS A 405 -9.64 -10.03 -22.60
C LYS A 405 -8.65 -10.11 -21.43
N LEU A 406 -7.51 -9.42 -21.52
CA LEU A 406 -6.50 -9.41 -20.45
C LEU A 406 -6.99 -8.65 -19.20
N SER A 407 -7.62 -7.49 -19.42
CA SER A 407 -8.18 -6.65 -18.38
C SER A 407 -9.30 -7.36 -17.61
N VAL A 408 -10.22 -8.04 -18.31
CA VAL A 408 -11.28 -8.84 -17.69
C VAL A 408 -10.72 -10.02 -16.91
N ALA A 409 -9.72 -10.74 -17.45
CA ALA A 409 -9.10 -11.85 -16.72
C ALA A 409 -8.49 -11.39 -15.38
N SER A 410 -7.82 -10.24 -15.40
CA SER A 410 -7.22 -9.60 -14.23
C SER A 410 -8.29 -9.13 -13.23
N ALA A 411 -9.37 -8.55 -13.73
CA ALA A 411 -10.52 -8.15 -12.92
C ALA A 411 -11.19 -9.34 -12.23
N VAL A 412 -11.48 -10.40 -12.98
CA VAL A 412 -12.07 -11.63 -12.45
C VAL A 412 -11.15 -12.24 -11.39
N MET A 413 -9.84 -12.32 -11.63
CA MET A 413 -8.87 -12.85 -10.66
C MET A 413 -8.95 -12.12 -9.30
N LEU A 414 -8.83 -10.78 -9.29
CA LEU A 414 -8.87 -9.99 -8.05
C LEU A 414 -10.27 -9.91 -7.42
N CYS A 415 -11.34 -9.88 -8.22
CA CYS A 415 -12.71 -9.93 -7.71
C CYS A 415 -12.98 -11.25 -6.98
N LEU A 416 -12.53 -12.38 -7.54
CA LEU A 416 -12.68 -13.69 -6.89
C LEU A 416 -11.94 -13.76 -5.55
N GLU A 417 -10.75 -13.15 -5.46
CA GLU A 417 -10.01 -13.03 -4.19
C GLU A 417 -10.77 -12.18 -3.18
N THR A 418 -11.23 -11.01 -3.58
CA THR A 418 -11.87 -10.05 -2.68
C THR A 418 -13.26 -10.53 -2.23
N TRP A 419 -14.05 -11.07 -3.14
CA TRP A 419 -15.42 -11.53 -2.84
C TRP A 419 -15.43 -12.79 -1.99
N TYR A 420 -14.38 -13.61 -2.05
CA TYR A 420 -14.27 -14.79 -1.20
C TYR A 420 -14.38 -14.43 0.28
N TYR A 421 -13.63 -13.42 0.74
CA TYR A 421 -13.71 -12.92 2.12
C TYR A 421 -15.11 -12.41 2.47
N GLN A 422 -15.72 -11.63 1.57
CA GLN A 422 -17.06 -11.06 1.81
C GLN A 422 -18.14 -12.14 1.91
N ILE A 423 -18.09 -13.16 1.05
CA ILE A 423 -19.02 -14.29 1.10
C ILE A 423 -18.87 -15.06 2.41
N MET A 424 -17.63 -15.27 2.89
CA MET A 424 -17.40 -15.93 4.18
C MET A 424 -18.00 -15.13 5.34
N VAL A 425 -17.83 -13.81 5.36
CA VAL A 425 -18.44 -12.92 6.38
C VAL A 425 -19.97 -12.98 6.31
N LEU A 426 -20.55 -12.97 5.11
CA LEU A 426 -22.01 -13.10 4.94
C LEU A 426 -22.53 -14.44 5.46
N ILE A 427 -21.82 -15.53 5.20
CA ILE A 427 -22.16 -16.86 5.71
C ILE A 427 -22.08 -16.89 7.24
N ALA A 428 -21.11 -16.19 7.84
CA ALA A 428 -21.03 -16.08 9.30
C ALA A 428 -22.22 -15.35 9.94
N GLY A 429 -22.85 -14.44 9.20
CA GLY A 429 -24.10 -13.80 9.61
C GLY A 429 -25.32 -14.72 9.67
N LEU A 430 -25.19 -15.98 9.24
CA LEU A 430 -26.25 -17.00 9.30
C LEU A 430 -26.11 -17.95 10.50
N LEU A 431 -25.09 -17.75 11.36
CA LEU A 431 -24.86 -18.55 12.57
C LEU A 431 -25.94 -18.28 13.64
N GLU A 432 -26.05 -19.16 14.64
CA GLU A 432 -27.04 -19.05 15.73
C GLU A 432 -26.86 -17.77 16.57
N ASN A 433 -25.61 -17.32 16.76
CA ASN A 433 -25.29 -16.04 17.41
C ASN A 433 -24.59 -15.08 16.42
N PRO A 434 -25.35 -14.48 15.49
CA PRO A 434 -24.76 -13.73 14.38
C PRO A 434 -24.15 -12.40 14.82
N GLU A 435 -24.67 -11.77 15.87
CA GLU A 435 -24.17 -10.49 16.39
C GLU A 435 -22.72 -10.62 16.88
N MET A 436 -22.46 -11.55 17.80
CA MET A 436 -21.12 -11.80 18.33
C MET A 436 -20.13 -12.24 17.25
N ALA A 437 -20.57 -13.09 16.32
CA ALA A 437 -19.74 -13.57 15.22
C ALA A 437 -19.37 -12.43 14.26
N LEU A 438 -20.34 -11.60 13.87
CA LEU A 438 -20.12 -10.49 12.95
C LEU A 438 -19.26 -9.38 13.58
N ASP A 439 -19.48 -9.04 14.85
CA ASP A 439 -18.71 -8.00 15.54
C ASP A 439 -17.23 -8.40 15.66
N SER A 440 -16.98 -9.63 16.12
CA SER A 440 -15.61 -10.13 16.28
C SER A 440 -14.89 -10.31 14.94
N LEU A 441 -15.59 -10.79 13.90
CA LEU A 441 -15.06 -10.87 12.53
C LEU A 441 -14.79 -9.48 11.95
N SER A 442 -15.68 -8.50 12.17
CA SER A 442 -15.52 -7.13 11.66
C SER A 442 -14.25 -6.47 12.23
N ILE A 443 -14.00 -6.60 13.54
CA ILE A 443 -12.77 -6.10 14.17
C ILE A 443 -11.55 -6.78 13.57
N CYS A 444 -11.57 -8.11 13.45
CA CYS A 444 -10.48 -8.86 12.86
C CYS A 444 -10.20 -8.48 11.40
N MET A 445 -11.25 -8.32 10.59
CA MET A 445 -11.16 -7.93 9.19
C MET A 445 -10.66 -6.49 9.04
N THR A 446 -10.98 -5.61 9.99
CA THR A 446 -10.42 -4.25 10.04
C THR A 446 -8.91 -4.29 10.28
N ILE A 447 -8.44 -5.08 11.25
CA ILE A 447 -7.01 -5.29 11.49
C ILE A 447 -6.32 -5.88 10.24
N SER A 448 -6.94 -6.91 9.64
CA SER A 448 -6.47 -7.50 8.38
C SER A 448 -6.41 -6.49 7.25
N GLY A 449 -7.40 -5.60 7.17
CA GLY A 449 -7.51 -4.52 6.19
C GLY A 449 -6.34 -3.55 6.22
N PHE A 450 -5.78 -3.23 7.38
CA PHE A 450 -4.56 -2.42 7.47
C PHE A 450 -3.34 -3.20 6.99
N VAL A 451 -3.17 -4.45 7.43
CA VAL A 451 -1.99 -5.25 7.07
C VAL A 451 -1.98 -5.60 5.58
N ILE A 452 -3.15 -5.87 4.96
CA ILE A 452 -3.23 -6.21 3.54
C ILE A 452 -2.86 -5.03 2.62
N MET A 453 -2.96 -3.77 3.07
CA MET A 453 -2.45 -2.63 2.29
C MET A 453 -0.93 -2.70 2.11
N ILE A 454 -0.22 -3.27 3.08
CA ILE A 454 1.22 -3.56 2.97
C ILE A 454 1.44 -4.61 1.87
N SER A 455 0.66 -5.69 1.91
CA SER A 455 0.72 -6.75 0.89
C SER A 455 0.37 -6.26 -0.51
N PHE A 456 -0.55 -5.31 -0.65
CA PHE A 456 -0.86 -4.68 -1.95
C PHE A 456 0.28 -3.80 -2.48
N GLY A 457 1.06 -3.16 -1.60
CA GLY A 457 2.29 -2.48 -2.03
C GLY A 457 3.35 -3.45 -2.55
N PHE A 458 3.55 -4.59 -1.87
CA PHE A 458 4.45 -5.66 -2.37
C PHE A 458 3.92 -6.34 -3.63
N ASN A 459 2.61 -6.53 -3.76
CA ASN A 459 1.96 -7.00 -4.99
C ASN A 459 2.31 -6.10 -6.18
N ALA A 460 2.17 -4.78 -6.03
CA ALA A 460 2.51 -3.83 -7.08
C ALA A 460 4.01 -3.86 -7.42
N ALA A 461 4.88 -3.92 -6.41
CA ALA A 461 6.32 -4.02 -6.62
C ALA A 461 6.72 -5.31 -7.35
N ALA A 462 6.18 -6.46 -6.94
CA ALA A 462 6.42 -7.74 -7.61
C ALA A 462 5.96 -7.72 -9.08
N SER A 463 4.78 -7.18 -9.33
CA SER A 463 4.22 -7.05 -10.69
C SER A 463 5.12 -6.21 -11.59
N VAL A 464 5.56 -5.03 -11.12
CA VAL A 464 6.46 -4.14 -11.87
C VAL A 464 7.84 -4.78 -12.08
N ARG A 465 8.47 -5.31 -11.04
CA ARG A 465 9.80 -5.93 -11.16
C ARG A 465 9.77 -7.08 -12.17
N VAL A 466 8.84 -8.02 -12.00
CA VAL A 466 8.73 -9.18 -12.89
C VAL A 466 8.41 -8.78 -14.33
N SER A 467 7.44 -7.87 -14.55
CA SER A 467 7.10 -7.43 -15.91
C SER A 467 8.25 -6.68 -16.59
N ASN A 468 8.97 -5.81 -15.88
CA ASN A 468 10.12 -5.08 -16.41
C ASN A 468 11.25 -6.03 -16.79
N GLU A 469 11.64 -6.96 -15.89
CA GLU A 469 12.73 -7.91 -16.16
C GLU A 469 12.36 -8.88 -17.30
N LEU A 470 11.10 -9.33 -17.39
CA LEU A 470 10.64 -10.13 -18.52
C LEU A 470 10.69 -9.35 -19.85
N GLY A 471 10.32 -8.07 -19.84
CA GLY A 471 10.40 -7.19 -21.00
C GLY A 471 11.84 -6.89 -21.44
N ALA A 472 12.77 -6.78 -20.48
CA ALA A 472 14.19 -6.57 -20.73
C ALA A 472 14.92 -7.82 -21.24
N GLY A 473 14.30 -8.99 -21.11
CA GLY A 473 14.90 -10.26 -21.51
C GLY A 473 15.79 -10.88 -20.42
N HIS A 474 15.50 -10.60 -19.15
CA HIS A 474 16.28 -11.01 -17.98
C HIS A 474 15.57 -12.11 -17.17
N PRO A 475 15.65 -13.39 -17.61
CA PRO A 475 14.92 -14.47 -16.97
C PRO A 475 15.40 -14.75 -15.54
N LYS A 476 16.69 -14.57 -15.23
CA LYS A 476 17.21 -14.85 -13.88
C LYS A 476 16.81 -13.77 -12.89
N SER A 477 16.85 -12.51 -13.30
CA SER A 477 16.43 -11.36 -12.49
C SER A 477 14.94 -11.41 -12.20
N ALA A 478 14.11 -11.78 -13.19
CA ALA A 478 12.68 -12.02 -12.97
C ALA A 478 12.44 -13.10 -11.90
N ALA A 479 13.07 -14.27 -12.05
CA ALA A 479 12.96 -15.37 -11.09
C ALA A 479 13.43 -14.99 -9.68
N PHE A 480 14.53 -14.24 -9.61
CA PHE A 480 15.14 -13.82 -8.35
C PHE A 480 14.28 -12.76 -7.63
N SER A 481 13.72 -11.82 -8.38
CA SER A 481 12.80 -10.79 -7.87
C SER A 481 11.61 -11.44 -7.15
N VAL A 482 11.02 -12.48 -7.74
CA VAL A 482 9.91 -13.23 -7.12
C VAL A 482 10.27 -13.76 -5.74
N VAL A 483 11.47 -14.34 -5.61
CA VAL A 483 11.92 -14.94 -4.34
C VAL A 483 12.16 -13.85 -3.30
N VAL A 484 12.89 -12.78 -3.65
CA VAL A 484 13.22 -11.70 -2.72
C VAL A 484 11.96 -10.98 -2.24
N VAL A 485 11.06 -10.60 -3.15
CA VAL A 485 9.83 -9.87 -2.78
C VAL A 485 8.95 -10.74 -1.87
N ASN A 486 8.79 -12.03 -2.16
CA ASN A 486 8.02 -12.94 -1.31
C ASN A 486 8.63 -13.09 0.09
N ILE A 487 9.96 -13.23 0.20
CA ILE A 487 10.64 -13.37 1.50
C ILE A 487 10.44 -12.11 2.34
N VAL A 488 10.64 -10.92 1.76
CA VAL A 488 10.49 -9.65 2.51
C VAL A 488 9.05 -9.41 2.92
N SER A 489 8.09 -9.67 2.02
CA SER A 489 6.67 -9.56 2.33
C SER A 489 6.25 -10.56 3.42
N PHE A 490 6.70 -11.82 3.35
CA PHE A 490 6.46 -12.82 4.38
C PHE A 490 7.04 -12.41 5.74
N ILE A 491 8.27 -11.88 5.79
CA ILE A 491 8.87 -11.38 7.03
C ILE A 491 8.03 -10.23 7.61
N THR A 492 7.60 -9.28 6.78
CA THR A 492 6.76 -8.15 7.20
C THR A 492 5.42 -8.61 7.76
N SER A 493 4.79 -9.58 7.10
CA SER A 493 3.57 -10.22 7.58
C SER A 493 3.78 -11.04 8.86
N ALA A 494 4.93 -11.71 9.01
CA ALA A 494 5.25 -12.47 10.21
C ALA A 494 5.44 -11.58 11.44
N VAL A 495 6.08 -10.42 11.26
CA VAL A 495 6.16 -9.37 12.29
C VAL A 495 4.75 -8.90 12.67
N SER A 496 3.91 -8.59 11.69
CA SER A 496 2.52 -8.16 11.92
C SER A 496 1.69 -9.24 12.66
N ALA A 497 1.82 -10.50 12.25
CA ALA A 497 1.15 -11.63 12.90
C ALA A 497 1.64 -11.83 14.35
N THR A 498 2.93 -11.66 14.61
CA THR A 498 3.49 -11.74 15.96
C THR A 498 2.96 -10.60 16.83
N LEU A 499 2.91 -9.37 16.32
CA LEU A 499 2.33 -8.24 17.05
C LEU A 499 0.87 -8.49 17.41
N VAL A 500 0.05 -8.97 16.46
CA VAL A 500 -1.35 -9.34 16.73
C VAL A 500 -1.45 -10.40 17.82
N MET A 501 -0.58 -11.42 17.81
CA MET A 501 -0.58 -12.45 18.84
C MET A 501 -0.14 -11.95 20.22
N VAL A 502 0.86 -11.06 20.28
CA VAL A 502 1.33 -10.43 21.52
C VAL A 502 0.22 -9.57 22.13
N PHE A 503 -0.49 -8.79 21.30
CA PHE A 503 -1.54 -7.88 21.75
C PHE A 503 -2.95 -8.49 21.70
N ARG A 504 -3.10 -9.81 21.49
CA ARG A 504 -4.40 -10.45 21.23
C ARG A 504 -5.50 -10.16 22.25
N ASN A 505 -5.12 -10.00 23.53
CA ASN A 505 -6.06 -9.75 24.62
C ASN A 505 -6.41 -8.26 24.78
N VAL A 506 -5.70 -7.36 24.10
CA VAL A 506 -5.82 -5.90 24.30
C VAL A 506 -6.23 -5.18 23.02
N ILE A 507 -5.84 -5.70 21.85
CA ILE A 507 -6.01 -5.05 20.54
C ILE A 507 -7.48 -4.75 20.20
N SER A 508 -8.42 -5.57 20.69
CA SER A 508 -9.85 -5.39 20.48
C SER A 508 -10.44 -4.22 21.27
N TYR A 509 -9.84 -3.83 22.41
CA TYR A 509 -10.33 -2.71 23.22
C TYR A 509 -10.14 -1.35 22.55
N ALA A 510 -9.36 -1.27 21.48
CA ALA A 510 -9.33 -0.09 20.61
C ALA A 510 -10.63 0.09 19.81
N PHE A 511 -11.46 -0.96 19.69
CA PHE A 511 -12.67 -0.99 18.87
C PHE A 511 -13.95 -1.20 19.69
N THR A 512 -13.87 -1.86 20.86
CA THR A 512 -15.04 -2.19 21.68
C THR A 512 -14.71 -2.14 23.17
N GLU A 513 -15.64 -1.67 23.98
CA GLU A 513 -15.57 -1.75 25.44
C GLU A 513 -16.19 -3.06 25.98
N GLY A 514 -16.86 -3.85 25.13
CA GLY A 514 -17.54 -5.07 25.52
C GLY A 514 -16.60 -6.26 25.70
N GLU A 515 -16.46 -6.75 26.94
CA GLU A 515 -15.60 -7.91 27.25
C GLU A 515 -15.94 -9.16 26.43
N ALA A 516 -17.22 -9.41 26.15
CA ALA A 516 -17.65 -10.57 25.36
C ALA A 516 -17.08 -10.54 23.93
N VAL A 517 -17.14 -9.38 23.26
CA VAL A 517 -16.59 -9.20 21.91
C VAL A 517 -15.06 -9.20 21.96
N ALA A 518 -14.46 -8.56 22.97
CA ALA A 518 -13.01 -8.55 23.16
C ALA A 518 -12.43 -9.96 23.33
N ASN A 519 -13.09 -10.82 24.12
CA ASN A 519 -12.71 -12.22 24.29
C ASN A 519 -12.89 -13.02 22.99
N ALA A 520 -13.99 -12.82 22.27
CA ALA A 520 -14.21 -13.48 20.97
C ALA A 520 -13.12 -13.10 19.94
N VAL A 521 -12.69 -11.83 19.89
CA VAL A 521 -11.59 -11.40 19.02
C VAL A 521 -10.26 -12.04 19.45
N SER A 522 -9.95 -12.08 20.75
CA SER A 522 -8.74 -12.75 21.25
C SER A 522 -8.70 -14.22 20.85
N ASP A 523 -9.84 -14.89 20.89
CA ASP A 523 -10.03 -16.28 20.47
C ASP A 523 -9.86 -16.50 18.95
N LEU A 524 -10.12 -15.47 18.13
CA LEU A 524 -9.93 -15.49 16.67
C LEU A 524 -8.53 -15.04 16.23
N CYS A 525 -7.77 -14.36 17.09
CA CYS A 525 -6.42 -13.86 16.78
C CYS A 525 -5.45 -14.93 16.23
N PRO A 526 -5.46 -16.20 16.67
CA PRO A 526 -4.64 -17.23 16.04
C PRO A 526 -4.97 -17.48 14.56
N LEU A 527 -6.25 -17.46 14.19
CA LEU A 527 -6.70 -17.59 12.80
C LEU A 527 -6.35 -16.33 12.01
N LEU A 528 -6.47 -15.16 12.63
CA LEU A 528 -6.03 -13.89 12.04
C LEU A 528 -4.52 -13.93 11.75
N ALA A 529 -3.68 -14.35 12.69
CA ALA A 529 -2.24 -14.44 12.52
C ALA A 529 -1.85 -15.36 11.33
N ILE A 530 -2.51 -16.53 11.20
CA ILE A 530 -2.32 -17.41 10.04
C ILE A 530 -2.74 -16.71 8.75
N THR A 531 -3.88 -16.01 8.77
CA THR A 531 -4.37 -15.23 7.62
C THR A 531 -3.38 -14.14 7.21
N LEU A 532 -2.79 -13.42 8.17
CA LEU A 532 -1.78 -12.38 7.90
C LEU A 532 -0.52 -12.97 7.25
N LEU A 533 -0.06 -14.14 7.70
CA LEU A 533 1.06 -14.86 7.08
C LEU A 533 0.76 -15.24 5.63
N LEU A 534 -0.43 -15.79 5.36
CA LEU A 534 -0.86 -16.12 4.00
C LEU A 534 -1.00 -14.87 3.12
N ASN A 535 -1.55 -13.80 3.66
CA ASN A 535 -1.63 -12.49 3.01
C ASN A 535 -0.25 -11.86 2.77
N GLY A 536 0.82 -12.35 3.38
CA GLY A 536 2.19 -11.95 3.05
C GLY A 536 2.72 -12.58 1.76
N ILE A 537 2.16 -13.72 1.35
CA ILE A 537 2.63 -14.50 0.19
C ILE A 537 1.64 -14.37 -0.97
N GLN A 538 0.36 -14.59 -0.71
CA GLN A 538 -0.66 -14.73 -1.76
C GLN A 538 -0.81 -13.49 -2.64
N PRO A 539 -0.94 -12.26 -2.11
CA PRO A 539 -0.96 -11.04 -2.93
C PRO A 539 0.32 -10.86 -3.75
N VAL A 540 1.49 -11.22 -3.22
CA VAL A 540 2.75 -11.11 -3.96
C VAL A 540 2.74 -12.06 -5.16
N LEU A 541 2.33 -13.32 -4.97
CA LEU A 541 2.19 -14.28 -6.07
C LEU A 541 1.14 -13.86 -7.11
N SER A 542 0.02 -13.26 -6.68
CA SER A 542 -0.94 -12.65 -7.61
C SER A 542 -0.29 -11.50 -8.39
N GLY A 543 0.60 -10.72 -7.77
CA GLY A 543 1.39 -9.67 -8.44
C GLY A 543 2.36 -10.26 -9.48
N VAL A 544 3.05 -11.35 -9.14
CA VAL A 544 3.90 -12.10 -10.10
C VAL A 544 3.07 -12.61 -11.27
N ALA A 545 1.89 -13.16 -11.03
CA ALA A 545 0.99 -13.61 -12.07
C ALA A 545 0.54 -12.45 -12.99
N VAL A 546 0.29 -11.26 -12.46
CA VAL A 546 0.03 -10.06 -13.27
C VAL A 546 1.27 -9.70 -14.08
N GLY A 547 2.46 -9.64 -13.47
CA GLY A 547 3.70 -9.31 -14.17
C GLY A 547 4.03 -10.28 -15.33
N CYS A 548 3.77 -11.57 -15.13
CA CYS A 548 3.93 -12.61 -16.15
C CYS A 548 2.78 -12.64 -17.16
N GLY A 549 1.58 -12.13 -16.83
CA GLY A 549 0.38 -12.23 -17.68
C GLY A 549 -0.42 -13.54 -17.52
N TRP A 550 -0.35 -14.18 -16.35
CA TRP A 550 -1.03 -15.44 -16.01
C TRP A 550 -2.43 -15.23 -15.39
N GLN A 551 -3.02 -14.04 -15.51
CA GLN A 551 -4.22 -13.68 -14.73
C GLN A 551 -5.40 -14.63 -14.98
N ALA A 552 -5.58 -15.08 -16.23
CA ALA A 552 -6.64 -16.04 -16.57
C ALA A 552 -6.44 -17.40 -15.88
N PHE A 553 -5.20 -17.91 -15.84
CA PHE A 553 -4.87 -19.15 -15.15
C PHE A 553 -5.17 -19.04 -13.66
N VAL A 554 -4.72 -17.96 -13.02
CA VAL A 554 -4.94 -17.74 -11.59
C VAL A 554 -6.43 -17.55 -11.28
N ALA A 555 -7.21 -16.91 -12.15
CA ALA A 555 -8.66 -16.84 -12.01
C ALA A 555 -9.31 -18.24 -11.93
N TYR A 556 -8.91 -19.19 -12.78
CA TYR A 556 -9.40 -20.58 -12.69
C TYR A 556 -8.99 -21.27 -11.38
N VAL A 557 -7.75 -21.05 -10.93
CA VAL A 557 -7.27 -21.57 -9.64
C VAL A 557 -8.11 -20.99 -8.50
N ASN A 558 -8.41 -19.69 -8.52
CA ASN A 558 -9.23 -19.03 -7.50
C ASN A 558 -10.65 -19.61 -7.44
N VAL A 559 -11.29 -19.88 -8.59
CA VAL A 559 -12.60 -20.55 -8.63
C VAL A 559 -12.54 -21.93 -7.95
N GLY A 560 -11.57 -22.77 -8.33
CA GLY A 560 -11.43 -24.11 -7.75
C GLY A 560 -11.12 -24.07 -6.25
N CYS A 561 -10.20 -23.21 -5.83
CA CYS A 561 -9.73 -23.20 -4.45
C CYS A 561 -10.71 -22.54 -3.50
N TYR A 562 -11.22 -21.37 -3.84
CA TYR A 562 -12.05 -20.58 -2.94
C TYR A 562 -13.50 -21.05 -2.98
N TYR A 563 -14.06 -21.28 -4.16
CA TYR A 563 -15.50 -21.50 -4.30
C TYR A 563 -15.89 -22.97 -4.33
N MET A 564 -15.08 -23.85 -4.91
CA MET A 564 -15.39 -25.29 -4.93
C MET A 564 -14.94 -26.01 -3.66
N ILE A 565 -13.93 -25.49 -2.95
CA ILE A 565 -13.34 -26.16 -1.78
C ILE A 565 -13.47 -25.28 -0.53
N GLY A 566 -12.98 -24.05 -0.57
CA GLY A 566 -12.98 -23.15 0.57
C GLY A 566 -14.36 -22.84 1.14
N VAL A 567 -15.31 -22.42 0.29
CA VAL A 567 -16.69 -22.10 0.70
C VAL A 567 -17.39 -23.33 1.28
N PRO A 568 -17.45 -24.50 0.61
CA PRO A 568 -18.07 -25.69 1.19
C PRO A 568 -17.41 -26.14 2.49
N LEU A 569 -16.08 -26.08 2.59
CA LEU A 569 -15.37 -26.44 3.81
C LEU A 569 -15.73 -25.51 4.98
N GLY A 570 -15.83 -24.19 4.72
CA GLY A 570 -16.26 -23.22 5.73
C GLY A 570 -17.68 -23.45 6.21
N VAL A 571 -18.61 -23.74 5.29
CA VAL A 571 -20.00 -24.09 5.63
C VAL A 571 -20.06 -25.38 6.44
N LEU A 572 -19.33 -26.42 6.02
CA LEU A 572 -19.30 -27.70 6.73
C LEU A 572 -18.76 -27.55 8.16
N LEU A 573 -17.62 -26.88 8.33
CA LEU A 573 -17.01 -26.67 9.64
C LEU A 573 -17.85 -25.74 10.54
N GLY A 574 -18.41 -24.67 9.98
CA GLY A 574 -19.22 -23.70 10.72
C GLY A 574 -20.53 -24.28 11.23
N PHE A 575 -21.30 -24.94 10.35
CA PHE A 575 -22.68 -25.36 10.66
C PHE A 575 -22.79 -26.81 11.11
N TYR A 576 -22.15 -27.76 10.40
CA TYR A 576 -22.30 -29.17 10.71
C TYR A 576 -21.47 -29.58 11.92
N PHE A 577 -20.20 -29.16 11.97
CA PHE A 577 -19.31 -29.41 13.12
C PHE A 577 -19.47 -28.39 14.25
N LYS A 578 -20.36 -27.40 14.10
CA LYS A 578 -20.67 -26.37 15.10
C LYS A 578 -19.43 -25.63 15.62
N LEU A 579 -18.46 -25.38 14.74
CA LEU A 579 -17.29 -24.54 15.06
C LEU A 579 -17.54 -23.05 14.82
N GLU A 580 -18.78 -22.68 14.45
CA GLU A 580 -19.24 -21.30 14.29
C GLU A 580 -18.27 -20.44 13.43
N ALA A 581 -17.94 -19.23 13.86
CA ALA A 581 -17.05 -18.32 13.14
C ALA A 581 -15.65 -18.91 12.92
N LYS A 582 -15.13 -19.69 13.87
CA LYS A 582 -13.83 -20.38 13.74
C LYS A 582 -13.87 -21.41 12.60
N GLY A 583 -14.98 -22.14 12.46
CA GLY A 583 -15.18 -23.10 11.38
C GLY A 583 -15.19 -22.44 10.00
N ILE A 584 -15.96 -21.36 9.86
CA ILE A 584 -16.06 -20.60 8.60
C ILE A 584 -14.70 -20.03 8.20
N TRP A 585 -14.00 -19.40 9.15
CA TRP A 585 -12.67 -18.84 8.90
C TRP A 585 -11.64 -19.93 8.60
N THR A 586 -11.71 -21.09 9.26
CA THR A 586 -10.82 -22.22 8.94
C THR A 586 -11.02 -22.71 7.51
N GLY A 587 -12.27 -22.76 7.02
CA GLY A 587 -12.55 -23.05 5.61
C GLY A 587 -11.97 -21.99 4.66
N MET A 588 -12.04 -20.72 5.06
CA MET A 588 -11.42 -19.59 4.34
C MET A 588 -9.91 -19.75 4.19
N ILE A 589 -9.24 -20.11 5.29
CA ILE A 589 -7.80 -20.39 5.33
C ILE A 589 -7.49 -21.60 4.46
N GLY A 590 -8.29 -22.67 4.51
CA GLY A 590 -8.10 -23.87 3.70
C GLY A 590 -8.05 -23.58 2.20
N GLY A 591 -9.00 -22.79 1.68
CA GLY A 591 -9.00 -22.37 0.27
C GLY A 591 -7.77 -21.53 -0.09
N THR A 592 -7.40 -20.59 0.79
CA THR A 592 -6.23 -19.71 0.62
C THR A 592 -4.91 -20.46 0.62
N VAL A 593 -4.74 -21.41 1.55
CA VAL A 593 -3.57 -22.28 1.65
C VAL A 593 -3.39 -23.10 0.38
N MET A 594 -4.45 -23.74 -0.10
CA MET A 594 -4.38 -24.58 -1.29
C MET A 594 -4.04 -23.76 -2.54
N GLN A 595 -4.66 -22.59 -2.73
CA GLN A 595 -4.33 -21.68 -3.82
C GLN A 595 -2.86 -21.22 -3.73
N THR A 596 -2.39 -20.86 -2.53
CA THR A 596 -0.99 -20.47 -2.29
C THR A 596 -0.03 -21.60 -2.68
N PHE A 597 -0.30 -22.84 -2.29
CA PHE A 597 0.53 -23.99 -2.68
C PHE A 597 0.57 -24.19 -4.20
N ILE A 598 -0.57 -24.08 -4.89
CA ILE A 598 -0.63 -24.19 -6.35
C ILE A 598 0.21 -23.08 -7.01
N LEU A 599 0.08 -21.84 -6.55
CA LEU A 599 0.84 -20.72 -7.12
C LEU A 599 2.35 -20.83 -6.84
N ILE A 600 2.75 -21.26 -5.64
CA ILE A 600 4.16 -21.53 -5.33
C ILE A 600 4.70 -22.64 -6.25
N TRP A 601 3.95 -23.74 -6.40
CA TRP A 601 4.35 -24.86 -7.24
C TRP A 601 4.52 -24.45 -8.70
N VAL A 602 3.55 -23.73 -9.25
CA VAL A 602 3.60 -23.23 -10.64
C VAL A 602 4.80 -22.31 -10.82
N THR A 603 4.95 -21.34 -9.93
CA THR A 603 6.05 -20.35 -9.97
C THR A 603 7.43 -21.01 -9.87
N PHE A 604 7.57 -22.04 -9.03
CA PHE A 604 8.81 -22.81 -8.92
C PHE A 604 9.12 -23.63 -10.18
N ARG A 605 8.10 -24.11 -10.89
CA ARG A 605 8.22 -24.90 -12.13
C ARG A 605 8.32 -24.04 -13.39
N THR A 606 8.16 -22.73 -13.27
CA THR A 606 8.19 -21.80 -14.39
C THR A 606 9.55 -21.81 -15.08
N ASN A 607 9.52 -21.98 -16.41
CA ASN A 607 10.68 -21.72 -17.25
C ASN A 607 10.72 -20.23 -17.60
N TRP A 608 11.53 -19.48 -16.86
CA TRP A 608 11.63 -18.02 -17.01
C TRP A 608 12.13 -17.58 -18.39
N THR A 609 12.95 -18.38 -19.08
CA THR A 609 13.36 -18.11 -20.47
C THR A 609 12.16 -18.15 -21.41
N LYS A 610 11.26 -19.13 -21.23
CA LYS A 610 10.03 -19.20 -22.02
C LYS A 610 9.09 -18.03 -21.71
N GLU A 611 9.01 -17.59 -20.47
CA GLU A 611 8.19 -16.42 -20.11
C GLU A 611 8.70 -15.13 -20.74
N VAL A 612 10.03 -14.97 -20.88
CA VAL A 612 10.63 -13.88 -21.65
C VAL A 612 10.17 -13.95 -23.11
N GLU A 613 10.23 -15.12 -23.74
CA GLU A 613 9.75 -15.29 -25.13
C GLU A 613 8.26 -14.92 -25.27
N GLU A 614 7.41 -15.32 -24.32
CA GLU A 614 5.99 -14.97 -24.31
C GLU A 614 5.74 -13.47 -24.04
N ALA A 615 6.57 -12.81 -23.24
CA ALA A 615 6.55 -11.36 -23.07
C ALA A 615 6.90 -10.65 -24.40
N MET A 616 7.94 -11.10 -25.10
CA MET A 616 8.33 -10.55 -26.40
C MET A 616 7.22 -10.74 -27.46
N LYS A 617 6.63 -11.94 -27.57
CA LYS A 617 5.49 -12.21 -28.47
C LYS A 617 4.31 -11.30 -28.20
N ARG A 618 4.01 -11.02 -26.92
CA ARG A 618 2.96 -10.07 -26.56
C ARG A 618 3.30 -8.68 -27.06
N LEU A 619 4.52 -8.19 -26.83
CA LEU A 619 4.95 -6.87 -27.28
C LEU A 619 4.90 -6.72 -28.80
N ASP A 620 5.23 -7.77 -29.54
CA ASP A 620 5.19 -7.74 -31.01
C ASP A 620 3.77 -7.75 -31.57
N LYS A 621 2.82 -8.38 -30.87
CA LYS A 621 1.39 -8.29 -31.21
C LYS A 621 0.84 -6.87 -31.09
N TRP A 622 1.42 -6.06 -30.20
CA TRP A 622 0.95 -4.70 -29.91
C TRP A 622 1.71 -3.61 -30.64
N ASP A 623 2.92 -3.91 -31.13
CA ASP A 623 3.57 -3.10 -32.16
C ASP A 623 2.82 -3.34 -33.47
N ASP A 624 2.19 -2.31 -34.02
CA ASP A 624 1.54 -2.34 -35.32
C ASP A 624 2.59 -2.45 -36.46
N LYS A 625 3.50 -3.43 -36.41
CA LYS A 625 4.24 -3.85 -37.60
C LYS A 625 3.25 -4.58 -38.50
N LYS A 626 2.61 -3.82 -39.38
CA LYS A 626 2.14 -4.39 -40.65
C LYS A 626 3.35 -5.08 -41.26
N GLU A 627 3.35 -6.41 -41.32
CA GLU A 627 4.29 -7.11 -42.19
C GLU A 627 4.21 -6.44 -43.57
N PRO A 628 5.35 -6.09 -44.19
CA PRO A 628 5.31 -5.59 -45.55
C PRO A 628 4.65 -6.69 -46.38
N VAL A 629 3.50 -6.37 -46.97
CA VAL A 629 2.87 -7.22 -47.96
C VAL A 629 3.93 -7.46 -49.02
N LEU A 630 4.49 -8.67 -49.03
CA LEU A 630 5.38 -9.10 -50.09
C LEU A 630 4.55 -9.08 -51.37
N VAL A 631 4.74 -8.03 -52.16
CA VAL A 631 4.26 -7.96 -53.53
C VAL A 631 5.10 -8.95 -54.30
N ASN A 632 4.59 -10.16 -54.48
CA ASN A 632 5.03 -11.10 -55.50
C ASN A 632 4.18 -10.92 -56.75
#